data_AF-A0AAW2XR38-F1
#
_entry.id   AF-A0AAW2XR38-F1
#
_cell.length_a   1.000
_cell.length_b   1.000
_cell.length_c   1.000
_cell.angle_alpha   90.00
_cell.angle_beta   90.00
_cell.angle_gamma   90.00
#
_symmetry.space_group_name_H-M   'P 1'
#
loop_
_entity.id
_entity.type
_entity.pdbx_description
1 polymer ?
#
loop_
_entity_poly.entity_id
_entity_poly.type
_entity_poly.pdbx_seq_one_letter_code
_entity_poly.pdbx_strand_id
1 'polypeptide(L)'
;MHRNDTSRFPYSTYHLYCAPGNAKYLEKPHDICDPYSNPQAQELVQILPHPEWAVHGYPERKGDGWIGDPSTWELDTGALSNRLYFYQDPGSKPAKRVWSSINVGTEIYVSPNGATAEWTVSDFDVLVPKDTKENGRGYM
;
A
#
# COMPACT_ATOMS: atom_id res chain seq x y z
N MET A 1 -3.87 2.24 -13.59
CA MET A 1 -4.17 1.23 -14.63
C MET A 1 -5.24 0.30 -14.07
N HIS A 2 -6.21 -0.16 -14.86
CA HIS A 2 -7.30 -1.00 -14.37
C HIS A 2 -6.86 -2.48 -14.31
N ARG A 3 -7.35 -3.29 -13.37
CA ARG A 3 -6.88 -4.70 -13.23
C ARG A 3 -7.24 -5.56 -14.43
N ASN A 4 -8.45 -5.38 -14.97
CA ASN A 4 -8.85 -6.02 -16.23
C ASN A 4 -7.93 -5.73 -17.43
N ASP A 5 -7.04 -4.74 -17.34
CA ASP A 5 -5.94 -4.60 -18.28
C ASP A 5 -4.74 -5.42 -17.84
N THR A 6 -4.87 -6.75 -17.97
CA THR A 6 -3.86 -7.71 -17.52
C THR A 6 -2.52 -7.56 -18.22
N SER A 7 -2.48 -6.88 -19.37
CA SER A 7 -1.25 -6.59 -20.11
C SER A 7 -0.41 -5.48 -19.49
N ARG A 8 -1.05 -4.57 -18.74
CA ARG A 8 -0.41 -3.40 -18.12
C ARG A 8 -0.46 -3.40 -16.60
N PHE A 9 -1.40 -4.12 -16.00
CA PHE A 9 -1.52 -4.20 -14.56
C PHE A 9 -0.41 -5.09 -13.99
N PRO A 10 0.45 -4.57 -13.08
CA PRO A 10 1.64 -5.28 -12.67
C PRO A 10 1.30 -6.27 -11.54
N TYR A 11 0.59 -7.35 -11.82
CA TYR A 11 0.16 -8.30 -10.78
C TYR A 11 1.32 -8.86 -9.95
N SER A 12 2.51 -9.00 -10.53
CA SER A 12 3.74 -9.45 -9.85
C SER A 12 4.22 -8.52 -8.74
N THR A 13 3.75 -7.28 -8.68
CA THR A 13 4.17 -6.31 -7.68
C THR A 13 3.48 -6.48 -6.33
N TYR A 14 2.45 -7.32 -6.23
CA TYR A 14 1.62 -7.48 -5.04
C TYR A 14 1.79 -8.88 -4.47
N HIS A 15 2.07 -8.97 -3.16
CA HIS A 15 2.13 -10.25 -2.46
C HIS A 15 0.74 -10.81 -2.22
N LEU A 16 -0.16 -9.93 -1.76
CA LEU A 16 -1.55 -10.25 -1.50
C LEU A 16 -2.42 -9.06 -1.87
N TYR A 17 -3.41 -9.34 -2.71
CA TYR A 17 -4.53 -8.47 -2.99
C TYR A 17 -5.80 -9.26 -2.71
N CYS A 18 -6.68 -8.69 -1.90
CA CYS A 18 -8.01 -9.22 -1.67
C CYS A 18 -9.02 -8.10 -1.92
N ALA A 19 -10.22 -8.48 -2.32
CA ALA A 19 -11.29 -7.55 -2.67
C ALA A 19 -12.26 -7.35 -1.49
N PRO A 20 -12.99 -6.23 -1.48
CA PRO A 20 -14.01 -5.97 -0.47
C PRO A 20 -15.07 -7.08 -0.50
N GLY A 21 -15.43 -7.62 0.68
CA GLY A 21 -16.53 -8.59 0.78
C GLY A 21 -17.90 -8.02 0.38
N ASN A 22 -18.03 -6.69 0.32
CA ASN A 22 -19.24 -5.97 -0.07
C ASN A 22 -19.23 -5.42 -1.51
N ALA A 23 -18.21 -5.73 -2.31
CA ALA A 23 -18.14 -5.35 -3.72
C ALA A 23 -19.24 -6.04 -4.55
N LYS A 24 -19.93 -5.30 -5.43
CA LYS A 24 -21.01 -5.86 -6.26
C LYS A 24 -20.51 -6.44 -7.58
N TYR A 25 -19.40 -5.91 -8.10
CA TYR A 25 -18.89 -6.25 -9.42
C TYR A 25 -17.41 -6.62 -9.37
N LEU A 26 -17.09 -7.67 -8.61
CA LEU A 26 -15.72 -8.11 -8.41
C LEU A 26 -15.00 -8.49 -9.71
N GLU A 27 -13.84 -7.89 -9.95
CA GLU A 27 -12.97 -8.20 -11.08
C GLU A 27 -12.21 -9.51 -10.84
N LYS A 28 -12.29 -10.47 -11.76
CA LYS A 28 -11.53 -11.72 -11.68
C LYS A 28 -10.09 -11.51 -12.20
N PRO A 29 -9.08 -12.18 -11.62
CA PRO A 29 -9.15 -13.00 -10.41
C PRO A 29 -9.21 -12.16 -9.11
N HIS A 30 -9.93 -12.66 -8.10
CA HIS A 30 -10.01 -12.07 -6.77
C HIS A 30 -10.15 -13.15 -5.69
N ASP A 31 -9.61 -12.85 -4.52
CA ASP A 31 -9.98 -13.45 -3.24
C ASP A 31 -10.70 -12.38 -2.40
N ILE A 32 -11.49 -12.79 -1.41
CA ILE A 32 -12.16 -11.87 -0.48
C ILE A 32 -11.29 -11.69 0.76
N CYS A 33 -11.16 -10.45 1.25
CA CYS A 33 -10.40 -10.19 2.47
C CYS A 33 -11.02 -10.89 3.67
N ASP A 34 -10.18 -11.23 4.66
CA ASP A 34 -10.64 -11.81 5.92
C ASP A 34 -11.65 -10.86 6.61
N PRO A 35 -12.80 -11.38 7.10
CA PRO A 35 -13.88 -10.54 7.64
C PRO A 35 -13.52 -9.82 8.95
N TYR A 36 -12.45 -10.21 9.64
CA TYR A 36 -11.99 -9.58 10.87
C TYR A 36 -10.91 -8.51 10.61
N SER A 37 -10.33 -8.49 9.40
CA SER A 37 -9.31 -7.55 8.95
C SER A 37 -9.93 -6.22 8.54
N ASN A 38 -10.53 -5.51 9.52
CA ASN A 38 -11.14 -4.18 9.42
C ASN A 38 -12.36 -4.11 8.46
N PRO A 39 -13.52 -3.54 8.86
CA PRO A 39 -14.73 -3.50 8.02
C PRO A 39 -14.61 -2.61 6.78
N GLN A 40 -13.48 -1.91 6.60
CA GLN A 40 -13.13 -1.21 5.37
C GLN A 40 -12.06 -2.02 4.67
N ALA A 41 -12.36 -2.45 3.44
CA ALA A 41 -11.51 -3.32 2.64
C ALA A 41 -10.04 -2.89 2.71
N GLN A 42 -9.21 -3.72 3.32
CA GLN A 42 -7.77 -3.62 3.19
C GLN A 42 -7.42 -4.11 1.78
N GLU A 43 -7.54 -3.22 0.80
CA GLU A 43 -7.36 -3.56 -0.63
C GLU A 43 -5.89 -3.77 -1.02
N LEU A 44 -4.96 -3.62 -0.08
CA LEU A 44 -3.53 -3.82 -0.27
C LEU A 44 -2.96 -4.39 1.02
N VAL A 45 -2.59 -5.67 1.04
CA VAL A 45 -2.02 -6.24 2.26
C VAL A 45 -0.49 -6.21 2.22
N GLN A 46 0.16 -6.29 1.04
CA GLN A 46 1.63 -6.15 0.96
C GLN A 46 2.13 -6.01 -0.49
N ILE A 47 3.01 -5.05 -0.76
CA ILE A 47 3.73 -4.92 -2.05
C ILE A 47 5.09 -5.62 -2.00
N LEU A 48 5.53 -6.18 -3.12
CA LEU A 48 6.79 -6.91 -3.26
C LEU A 48 7.88 -6.04 -3.90
N PRO A 49 9.16 -6.34 -3.65
CA PRO A 49 10.25 -5.71 -4.38
C PRO A 49 10.04 -5.84 -5.90
N HIS A 50 10.03 -4.70 -6.61
CA HIS A 50 9.75 -4.67 -8.04
C HIS A 50 10.19 -3.35 -8.69
N PRO A 51 10.64 -3.35 -9.97
CA PRO A 51 11.02 -2.13 -10.69
C PRO A 51 9.94 -1.05 -10.76
N GLU A 52 8.65 -1.45 -10.77
CA GLU A 52 7.50 -0.53 -10.74
C GLU A 52 7.51 0.38 -9.50
N TRP A 53 8.06 -0.11 -8.37
CA TRP A 53 8.15 0.65 -7.12
C TRP A 53 9.53 1.24 -6.87
N ALA A 54 10.57 0.73 -7.55
CA ALA A 54 11.94 1.22 -7.42
C ALA A 54 12.07 2.71 -7.78
N VAL A 55 11.25 3.19 -8.71
CA VAL A 55 11.16 4.63 -9.05
C VAL A 55 10.68 5.51 -7.89
N HIS A 56 10.10 4.91 -6.85
CA HIS A 56 9.69 5.54 -5.60
C HIS A 56 10.61 5.18 -4.42
N GLY A 57 11.77 4.59 -4.71
CA GLY A 57 12.78 4.18 -3.73
C GLY A 57 12.48 2.88 -3.00
N TYR A 58 11.42 2.15 -3.36
CA TYR A 58 11.15 0.83 -2.77
C TYR A 58 12.16 -0.20 -3.31
N PRO A 59 12.46 -1.29 -2.56
CA PRO A 59 13.32 -2.37 -3.05
C PRO A 59 12.93 -2.85 -4.46
N GLU A 60 13.93 -3.05 -5.32
CA GLU A 60 13.71 -3.49 -6.69
C GLU A 60 13.68 -5.02 -6.80
N ARG A 61 14.54 -5.71 -6.03
CA ARG A 61 14.77 -7.14 -6.15
C ARG A 61 14.51 -7.86 -4.83
N LYS A 62 14.09 -9.12 -4.95
CA LYS A 62 13.99 -10.02 -3.79
C LYS A 62 15.37 -10.16 -3.14
N GLY A 63 15.44 -9.88 -1.85
CA GLY A 63 16.68 -10.00 -1.06
C GLY A 63 17.35 -8.67 -0.75
N ASP A 64 16.98 -7.60 -1.45
CA ASP A 64 17.46 -6.26 -1.12
C ASP A 64 17.03 -5.90 0.33
N GLY A 65 18.00 -5.48 1.16
CA GLY A 65 17.76 -5.16 2.59
C GLY A 65 17.78 -6.36 3.54
N TRP A 66 18.23 -7.54 3.12
CA TRP A 66 18.42 -8.69 4.01
C TRP A 66 19.63 -8.54 4.94
N ILE A 67 19.69 -9.39 5.97
CA ILE A 67 20.82 -9.48 6.88
C ILE A 67 22.11 -9.75 6.07
N GLY A 68 23.08 -8.84 6.17
CA GLY A 68 24.34 -8.88 5.41
C GLY A 68 24.38 -7.93 4.20
N ASP A 69 23.25 -7.32 3.84
CA ASP A 69 23.12 -6.28 2.81
C ASP A 69 22.25 -5.12 3.34
N PRO A 70 22.76 -4.33 4.31
CA PRO A 70 22.01 -3.23 4.89
C PRO A 70 21.84 -2.13 3.84
N SER A 71 20.59 -1.91 3.42
CA SER A 71 20.23 -0.87 2.46
C SER A 71 19.46 0.24 3.14
N THR A 72 19.80 1.49 2.83
CA THR A 72 18.99 2.66 3.13
C THR A 72 18.12 2.96 1.92
N TRP A 73 16.83 3.21 2.16
CA TRP A 73 15.86 3.55 1.13
C TRP A 73 15.29 4.93 1.41
N GLU A 74 15.33 5.81 0.42
CA GLU A 74 14.61 7.08 0.43
C GLU A 74 13.27 6.87 -0.25
N LEU A 75 12.19 6.86 0.53
CA LEU A 75 10.86 6.44 0.05
C LEU A 75 9.95 7.63 -0.23
N ASP A 76 9.48 7.75 -1.48
CA ASP A 76 8.34 8.60 -1.80
C ASP A 76 7.03 7.82 -1.62
N THR A 77 6.66 7.64 -0.35
CA THR A 77 5.44 6.91 0.05
C THR A 77 4.16 7.58 -0.48
N GLY A 78 4.17 8.90 -0.66
CA GLY A 78 3.07 9.66 -1.23
C GLY A 78 2.84 9.33 -2.69
N ALA A 79 3.88 9.40 -3.52
CA ALA A 79 3.81 9.05 -4.93
C ALA A 79 3.47 7.57 -5.14
N LEU A 80 4.07 6.68 -4.34
CA LEU A 80 3.77 5.24 -4.35
C LEU A 80 2.27 5.01 -4.06
N SER A 81 1.74 5.59 -2.98
CA SER A 81 0.33 5.43 -2.60
C SER A 81 -0.66 5.93 -3.66
N ASN A 82 -0.29 6.96 -4.43
CA ASN A 82 -1.09 7.49 -5.53
C ASN A 82 -1.13 6.56 -6.75
N ARG A 83 -0.16 5.65 -6.92
CA ARG A 83 -0.12 4.68 -8.01
C ARG A 83 -0.93 3.42 -7.73
N LEU A 84 -1.19 3.14 -6.45
CA LEU A 84 -1.91 1.95 -6.03
C LEU A 84 -3.35 1.97 -6.55
N TYR A 85 -3.79 0.81 -7.04
CA TYR A 85 -5.16 0.60 -7.50
C TYR A 85 -6.04 0.16 -6.33
N PHE A 86 -7.22 0.78 -6.26
CA PHE A 86 -8.24 0.48 -5.26
C PHE A 86 -9.54 0.22 -5.99
N TYR A 87 -10.23 -0.83 -5.58
CA TYR A 87 -11.46 -1.25 -6.23
C TYR A 87 -12.59 -0.26 -5.94
N GLN A 88 -13.41 0.00 -6.96
CA GLN A 88 -14.67 0.72 -6.81
C GLN A 88 -15.70 0.08 -7.75
N ASP A 89 -16.94 -0.07 -7.28
CA ASP A 89 -18.02 -0.56 -8.13
C ASP A 89 -18.13 0.35 -9.39
N PRO A 90 -18.21 -0.23 -10.59
CA PRO A 90 -18.39 0.54 -11.81
C PRO A 90 -19.58 1.49 -11.72
N GLY A 91 -19.37 2.75 -12.11
CA GLY A 91 -20.40 3.80 -12.03
C GLY A 91 -20.62 4.41 -10.64
N SER A 92 -19.88 3.97 -9.62
CA SER A 92 -19.86 4.66 -8.32
C SER A 92 -19.18 6.02 -8.43
N LYS A 93 -19.50 6.92 -7.49
CA LYS A 93 -18.79 8.20 -7.39
C LYS A 93 -17.35 7.94 -6.96
N PRO A 94 -16.35 8.66 -7.52
CA PRO A 94 -14.97 8.53 -7.10
C PRO A 94 -14.83 8.64 -5.58
N ALA A 95 -14.25 7.63 -4.94
CA ALA A 95 -14.01 7.65 -3.51
C ALA A 95 -13.05 8.79 -3.13
N LYS A 96 -13.39 9.57 -2.11
CA LYS A 96 -12.46 10.48 -1.46
C LYS A 96 -11.66 9.70 -0.42
N ARG A 97 -10.34 9.62 -0.60
CA ARG A 97 -9.44 9.01 0.37
C ARG A 97 -8.95 10.07 1.36
N VAL A 98 -8.98 9.72 2.64
CA VAL A 98 -8.51 10.57 3.73
C VAL A 98 -7.56 9.73 4.57
N TRP A 99 -6.31 10.18 4.67
CA TRP A 99 -5.31 9.58 5.53
C TRP A 99 -5.42 10.24 6.90
N SER A 100 -5.99 9.53 7.88
CA SER A 100 -6.18 10.05 9.24
C SER A 100 -4.95 9.85 10.13
N SER A 101 -4.11 8.87 9.80
CA SER A 101 -2.84 8.59 10.48
C SER A 101 -1.85 7.95 9.52
N ILE A 102 -0.57 8.06 9.85
CA ILE A 102 0.52 7.35 9.20
C ILE A 102 1.25 6.57 10.29
N ASN A 103 1.39 5.26 10.09
CA ASN A 103 2.10 4.37 11.00
C ASN A 103 3.37 3.90 10.31
N VAL A 104 4.48 3.91 11.04
CA VAL A 104 5.78 3.46 10.54
C VAL A 104 6.33 2.45 11.53
N GLY A 105 6.72 1.29 11.02
CA GLY A 105 7.27 0.21 11.83
C GLY A 105 7.49 -1.05 11.01
N THR A 106 8.16 -2.02 11.60
CA THR A 106 8.37 -3.34 11.02
C THR A 106 7.25 -4.28 11.44
N GLU A 107 6.54 -4.83 10.48
CA GLU A 107 5.69 -6.01 10.71
C GLU A 107 6.58 -7.25 10.75
N ILE A 108 6.42 -8.08 11.79
CA ILE A 108 7.22 -9.29 12.00
C ILE A 108 6.26 -10.44 12.32
N TYR A 109 6.35 -11.53 11.55
CA TYR A 109 5.60 -12.74 11.85
C TYR A 109 6.09 -13.39 13.16
N VAL A 110 5.17 -14.03 13.87
CA VAL A 110 5.52 -14.85 15.04
C VAL A 110 6.40 -16.01 14.59
N SER A 111 7.61 -16.09 15.16
CA SER A 111 8.58 -17.16 14.90
C SER A 111 8.81 -17.98 16.18
N PRO A 112 8.77 -19.33 16.12
CA PRO A 112 9.09 -20.17 17.28
C PRO A 112 10.50 -19.94 17.83
N ASN A 113 11.44 -19.55 16.97
CA ASN A 113 12.84 -19.31 17.34
C ASN A 113 13.12 -17.84 17.68
N GLY A 114 12.08 -17.00 17.71
CA GLY A 114 12.20 -15.55 17.76
C GLY A 114 12.58 -14.95 16.41
N ALA A 115 12.35 -13.64 16.28
CA ALA A 115 12.79 -12.83 15.15
C ALA A 115 13.21 -11.46 15.70
N THR A 116 14.32 -10.93 15.23
CA THR A 116 14.82 -9.60 15.59
C THR A 116 14.90 -8.77 14.32
N ALA A 117 14.31 -7.57 14.35
CA ALA A 117 14.48 -6.58 13.30
C ALA A 117 15.11 -5.33 13.91
N GLU A 118 16.24 -4.91 13.34
CA GLU A 118 16.89 -3.65 13.68
C GLU A 118 16.63 -2.68 12.53
N TRP A 119 16.11 -1.49 12.86
CA TRP A 119 15.80 -0.47 11.88
C TRP A 119 15.92 0.92 12.47
N THR A 120 16.11 1.90 11.60
CA THR A 120 16.11 3.33 11.96
C THR A 120 15.39 4.08 10.84
N VAL A 121 14.66 5.11 11.22
CA VAL A 121 14.04 6.06 10.29
C VAL A 121 14.59 7.44 10.62
N SER A 122 15.09 8.13 9.60
CA SER A 122 15.49 9.53 9.65
C SER A 122 14.73 10.32 8.58
N ASP A 123 14.79 11.65 8.65
CA ASP A 123 14.32 12.56 7.59
C ASP A 123 12.88 12.28 7.13
N PHE A 124 11.99 12.02 8.10
CA PHE A 124 10.58 11.74 7.83
C PHE A 124 9.78 13.04 7.62
N ASP A 125 9.58 13.41 6.35
CA ASP A 125 8.81 14.59 5.96
C ASP A 125 7.37 14.26 5.53
N VAL A 126 6.39 14.98 6.05
CA VAL A 126 4.99 14.94 5.59
C VAL A 126 4.69 16.20 4.78
N LEU A 127 4.69 16.05 3.46
CA LEU A 127 4.44 17.16 2.53
C LEU A 127 2.95 17.31 2.25
N VAL A 128 2.34 18.38 2.78
CA VAL A 128 0.95 18.75 2.49
C VAL A 128 0.92 19.87 1.46
N PRO A 129 0.23 19.72 0.32
CA PRO A 129 0.09 20.80 -0.66
C PRO A 129 -0.51 22.06 -0.03
N LYS A 130 0.07 23.23 -0.32
CA LYS A 130 -0.49 24.53 0.11
C LYS A 130 -1.82 24.76 -0.60
N ASP A 131 -2.90 24.70 0.17
CA ASP A 131 -4.27 25.15 -0.13
C ASP A 131 -4.91 24.69 -1.46
N THR A 132 -5.55 23.52 -1.44
CA THR A 132 -6.91 23.43 -1.98
C THR A 132 -7.87 23.89 -0.89
N LYS A 133 -8.16 25.20 -0.84
CA LYS A 133 -9.07 25.90 0.09
C LYS A 133 -9.83 24.97 1.05
N GLU A 134 -9.44 24.99 2.32
CA GLU A 134 -10.23 24.43 3.41
C GLU A 134 -11.64 25.02 3.39
N ASN A 135 -12.62 24.27 2.88
CA ASN A 135 -14.02 24.50 3.22
C ASN A 135 -14.27 23.94 4.63
N GLY A 136 -13.68 24.60 5.62
CA GLY A 136 -14.14 24.77 7.00
C GLY A 136 -14.96 23.66 7.66
N ARG A 137 -14.50 22.41 7.65
CA ARG A 137 -14.96 21.39 8.62
C ARG A 137 -13.76 20.59 9.11
N GLY A 138 -13.17 21.08 10.19
CA GLY A 138 -12.27 20.29 11.02
C GLY A 138 -13.02 19.06 11.54
N TYR A 139 -12.40 17.90 11.39
CA TYR A 139 -12.86 16.65 11.98
C TYR A 139 -12.16 16.52 13.34
N MET A 140 -12.90 16.82 14.42
CA MET A 140 -12.72 16.16 15.72
C MET A 140 -13.42 14.81 15.68
#